data_AF-N9GM48-F1
#
_entry.id   AF-N9GM48-F1
#
_cell.length_a   1.000
_cell.length_b   1.000
_cell.length_c   1.000
_cell.angle_alpha   90.00
_cell.angle_beta   90.00
_cell.angle_gamma   90.00
#
_symmetry.space_group_name_H-M   'P 1'
#
loop_
_entity.id
_entity.type
_entity.pdbx_description
1 polymer ?
#
loop_
_entity_poly.entity_id
_entity_poly.type
_entity_poly.pdbx_seq_one_letter_code
_entity_poly.pdbx_strand_id
1 'polypeptide(L)'
;MISLPLVYTILALVAYTSSFWYLFIRLMSKRTPNLWCYGLLVGLGLLLHGVVLYQDMMTPMGINYDVFNLISFTSGLMLTLSLILSLIRPVLPLNLIGTPVAAFGLILGFVYSKPNQFIEMHSLGLDLHIILSLSAYAVLLMATIHAVLLWFQDRELKKKQKKRIWVNLLPPFQVMESLLFDLIITGFALLTAALLFGFFTIDNFFAQHLAHKTAFSIISWFLYGALLIGHYKFGWRGRKAIRFTITGFILLAIGFIGSKFVLEMILGR
;
A
#
# COMPACT_ATOMS: atom_id res chain seq x y z
N MET A 1 32.65 10.48 -4.69
CA MET A 1 32.57 9.64 -3.48
C MET A 1 31.16 9.04 -3.44
N ILE A 2 31.02 7.73 -3.29
CA ILE A 2 29.69 7.10 -3.18
C ILE A 2 29.08 7.52 -1.85
N SER A 3 27.88 8.12 -1.85
CA SER A 3 27.21 8.51 -0.61
C SER A 3 26.66 7.27 0.11
N LEU A 4 26.75 7.24 1.45
CA LEU A 4 26.23 6.13 2.25
C LEU A 4 24.75 5.80 1.96
N PRO A 5 23.84 6.77 1.78
CA PRO A 5 22.46 6.50 1.38
C PRO A 5 22.35 5.73 0.06
N LEU A 6 23.20 6.06 -0.93
CA LEU A 6 23.23 5.37 -2.22
C LEU A 6 23.65 3.89 -2.06
N VAL A 7 24.59 3.60 -1.16
CA VAL A 7 24.99 2.22 -0.85
C VAL A 7 23.82 1.45 -0.25
N TYR A 8 23.12 2.02 0.73
CA TYR A 8 21.97 1.37 1.37
C TYR A 8 20.82 1.15 0.38
N THR A 9 20.55 2.11 -0.50
CA THR A 9 19.55 1.98 -1.57
C THR A 9 19.90 0.83 -2.52
N ILE A 10 21.15 0.73 -2.98
CA ILE A 10 21.57 -0.39 -3.86
C ILE A 10 21.44 -1.73 -3.14
N LEU A 11 21.91 -1.83 -1.89
CA LEU A 11 21.82 -3.07 -1.12
C LEU A 11 20.36 -3.49 -0.87
N ALA A 12 19.46 -2.53 -0.59
CA ALA A 12 18.04 -2.79 -0.46
C ALA A 12 17.42 -3.32 -1.77
N LEU A 13 17.77 -2.72 -2.91
CA LEU A 13 17.32 -3.18 -4.24
C LEU A 13 17.85 -4.57 -4.59
N VAL A 14 19.08 -4.88 -4.23
CA VAL A 14 19.64 -6.25 -4.38
C VAL A 14 18.87 -7.25 -3.52
N ALA A 15 18.53 -6.89 -2.28
CA ALA A 15 17.72 -7.73 -1.41
C ALA A 15 16.28 -7.92 -1.95
N TYR A 16 15.66 -6.87 -2.47
CA TYR A 16 14.32 -6.95 -3.10
C TYR A 16 14.30 -7.78 -4.38
N THR A 17 15.29 -7.61 -5.26
CA THR A 17 15.38 -8.42 -6.49
C THR A 17 15.66 -9.88 -6.17
N SER A 18 16.53 -10.16 -5.20
CA SER A 18 16.83 -11.53 -4.75
C SER A 18 15.62 -12.21 -4.11
N SER A 19 14.89 -11.50 -3.25
CA SER A 19 13.67 -12.03 -2.62
C SER A 19 12.54 -12.25 -3.62
N PHE A 20 12.35 -11.33 -4.57
CA PHE A 20 11.39 -11.49 -5.67
C PHE A 20 11.70 -12.75 -6.48
N TRP A 21 12.95 -12.92 -6.94
CA TRP A 21 13.30 -14.10 -7.73
C TRP A 21 13.23 -15.41 -6.93
N TYR A 22 13.65 -15.40 -5.67
CA TYR A 22 13.51 -16.55 -4.79
C TYR A 22 12.04 -16.99 -4.68
N LEU A 23 11.14 -16.05 -4.40
CA LEU A 23 9.71 -16.34 -4.26
C LEU A 23 9.10 -16.76 -5.59
N PHE A 24 9.43 -16.06 -6.69
CA PHE A 24 8.95 -16.37 -8.03
C PHE A 24 9.30 -17.79 -8.45
N ILE A 25 10.57 -18.20 -8.34
CA ILE A 25 11.03 -19.53 -8.73
C ILE A 25 10.32 -20.61 -7.90
N ARG A 26 10.17 -20.40 -6.58
CA ARG A 26 9.51 -21.35 -5.68
C ARG A 26 8.03 -21.52 -6.01
N LEU A 27 7.31 -20.42 -6.22
CA LEU A 27 5.89 -20.44 -6.60
C LEU A 27 5.69 -21.08 -7.98
N MET A 28 6.50 -20.72 -8.98
CA MET A 28 6.44 -21.32 -10.32
C MET A 28 6.77 -22.82 -10.30
N SER A 29 7.66 -23.25 -9.42
CA SER A 29 8.01 -24.66 -9.23
C SER A 29 7.01 -25.42 -8.36
N LYS A 30 5.92 -24.77 -7.88
CA LYS A 30 4.95 -25.31 -6.92
C LYS A 30 5.59 -25.91 -5.65
N ARG A 31 6.76 -25.38 -5.26
CA ARG A 31 7.47 -25.79 -4.04
C ARG A 31 7.09 -24.85 -2.92
N THR A 32 6.95 -25.39 -1.71
CA THR A 32 6.77 -24.57 -0.52
C THR A 32 8.02 -23.69 -0.33
N PRO A 33 7.88 -22.36 -0.28
CA PRO A 33 9.01 -21.47 -0.01
C PRO A 33 9.41 -21.60 1.46
N ASN A 34 10.72 -21.52 1.74
CA ASN A 34 11.19 -21.44 3.11
C ASN A 34 10.94 -20.00 3.61
N LEU A 35 9.96 -19.85 4.50
CA LEU A 35 9.55 -18.56 5.07
C LEU A 35 10.70 -17.85 5.80
N TRP A 36 11.64 -18.60 6.40
CA TRP A 36 12.80 -18.02 7.07
C TRP A 36 13.77 -17.38 6.08
N CYS A 37 14.17 -18.11 5.03
CA CYS A 37 15.08 -17.57 4.01
C CYS A 37 14.46 -16.35 3.30
N TYR A 38 13.19 -16.47 2.94
CA TYR A 38 12.45 -15.38 2.29
C TYR A 38 12.29 -14.17 3.23
N GLY A 39 11.90 -14.42 4.49
CA GLY A 39 11.71 -13.39 5.51
C GLY A 39 13.01 -12.65 5.84
N LEU A 40 14.15 -13.35 5.89
CA LEU A 40 15.46 -12.71 6.09
C LEU A 40 15.83 -11.80 4.91
N LEU A 41 15.64 -12.26 3.66
CA LEU A 41 15.95 -11.46 2.47
C LEU A 41 15.08 -10.21 2.37
N VAL A 42 13.75 -10.35 2.50
CA VAL A 42 12.85 -9.20 2.46
C VAL A 42 13.02 -8.31 3.69
N GLY A 43 13.22 -8.90 4.86
CA GLY A 43 13.47 -8.19 6.11
C GLY A 43 14.70 -7.31 6.02
N LEU A 44 15.81 -7.82 5.48
CA LEU A 44 17.01 -7.03 5.24
C LEU A 44 16.75 -5.87 4.25
N GLY A 45 16.01 -6.13 3.17
CA GLY A 45 15.62 -5.07 2.22
C GLY A 45 14.75 -3.99 2.87
N LEU A 46 13.78 -4.37 3.70
CA LEU A 46 12.92 -3.45 4.45
C LEU A 46 13.69 -2.65 5.51
N LEU A 47 14.63 -3.28 6.22
CA LEU A 47 15.47 -2.58 7.18
C LEU A 47 16.32 -1.51 6.50
N LEU A 48 16.96 -1.84 5.37
CA LEU A 48 17.75 -0.88 4.61
C LEU A 48 16.89 0.24 4.00
N HIS A 49 15.71 -0.10 3.46
CA HIS A 49 14.73 0.90 3.01
C HIS A 49 14.37 1.84 4.16
N GLY A 50 14.08 1.29 5.35
CA GLY A 50 13.79 2.09 6.54
C GLY A 50 14.93 3.02 6.94
N VAL A 51 16.19 2.58 6.83
CA VAL A 51 17.37 3.43 7.10
C VAL A 51 17.49 4.58 6.11
N VAL A 52 17.35 4.32 4.81
CA VAL A 52 17.38 5.37 3.77
C VAL A 52 16.26 6.37 4.03
N LEU A 53 15.06 5.87 4.27
CA LEU A 53 13.89 6.71 4.49
C LEU A 53 13.98 7.52 5.79
N TYR A 54 14.56 6.95 6.85
CA TYR A 54 14.81 7.68 8.09
C TYR A 54 15.78 8.85 7.87
N GLN A 55 16.83 8.65 7.07
CA GLN A 55 17.78 9.71 6.74
C GLN A 55 17.16 10.81 5.87
N ASP A 56 16.26 10.46 4.96
CA ASP A 56 15.59 11.42 4.06
C ASP A 56 14.42 12.16 4.74
N MET A 57 13.73 11.52 5.70
CA MET A 57 12.60 12.11 6.41
C MET A 57 13.00 12.88 7.66
N MET A 58 14.02 12.44 8.42
CA MET A 58 14.43 13.10 9.65
C MET A 58 15.46 14.18 9.36
N THR A 59 15.03 15.44 9.47
CA THR A 59 15.90 16.60 9.27
C THR A 59 16.01 17.41 10.56
N PRO A 60 17.06 18.23 10.74
CA PRO A 60 17.19 19.09 11.93
C PRO A 60 16.03 20.07 12.13
N MET A 61 15.28 20.40 11.06
CA MET A 61 14.16 21.33 11.10
C MET A 61 12.79 20.65 11.24
N GLY A 62 12.72 19.32 11.26
CA GLY A 62 11.47 18.56 11.36
C GLY A 62 11.41 17.36 10.42
N ILE A 63 10.19 16.83 10.22
CA ILE A 63 9.95 15.70 9.34
C ILE A 63 9.65 16.17 7.91
N ASN A 64 10.40 15.65 6.95
CA ASN A 64 10.18 15.89 5.53
C ASN A 64 9.09 14.95 4.98
N TYR A 65 7.91 15.50 4.75
CA TYR A 65 6.73 14.81 4.18
C TYR A 65 6.57 15.04 2.66
N ASP A 66 7.68 15.16 1.93
CA ASP A 66 7.72 15.15 0.48
C ASP A 66 6.92 13.96 -0.10
N VAL A 67 6.23 14.17 -1.24
CA VAL A 67 5.37 13.15 -1.87
C VAL A 67 6.14 11.86 -2.16
N PHE A 68 7.39 11.95 -2.60
CA PHE A 68 8.21 10.78 -2.94
C PHE A 68 8.64 10.03 -1.68
N ASN A 69 8.98 10.74 -0.59
CA ASN A 69 9.20 10.11 0.72
C ASN A 69 7.95 9.37 1.21
N LEU A 70 6.77 9.98 1.07
CA LEU A 70 5.49 9.36 1.44
C LEU A 70 5.16 8.14 0.58
N ILE A 71 5.44 8.18 -0.73
CA ILE A 71 5.30 7.02 -1.63
C ILE A 71 6.25 5.90 -1.19
N SER A 72 7.51 6.22 -0.92
CA SER A 72 8.51 5.28 -0.44
C SER A 72 8.05 4.62 0.86
N PHE A 73 7.65 5.42 1.86
CA PHE A 73 7.16 4.95 3.16
C PHE A 73 5.95 4.03 3.00
N THR A 74 4.96 4.47 2.22
CA THR A 74 3.72 3.70 2.00
C THR A 74 3.98 2.39 1.29
N SER A 75 4.91 2.37 0.32
CA SER A 75 5.28 1.16 -0.41
C SER A 75 6.02 0.13 0.48
N GLY A 76 6.93 0.60 1.33
CA GLY A 76 7.60 -0.24 2.33
C GLY A 76 6.62 -0.76 3.37
N LEU A 77 5.73 0.11 3.87
CA LEU A 77 4.69 -0.24 4.82
C LEU A 77 3.71 -1.27 4.26
N MET A 78 3.32 -1.16 2.99
CA MET A 78 2.50 -2.17 2.30
C MET A 78 3.18 -3.54 2.32
N LEU A 79 4.47 -3.62 1.96
CA LEU A 79 5.21 -4.87 1.97
C LEU A 79 5.37 -5.44 3.40
N THR A 80 5.65 -4.60 4.39
CA THR A 80 5.73 -5.00 5.81
C THR A 80 4.41 -5.59 6.30
N LEU A 81 3.29 -4.91 6.05
CA LEU A 81 1.97 -5.42 6.42
C LEU A 81 1.63 -6.71 5.67
N SER A 82 2.02 -6.83 4.40
CA SER A 82 1.81 -8.05 3.62
C SER A 82 2.60 -9.23 4.16
N LEU A 83 3.84 -9.02 4.62
CA LEU A 83 4.63 -10.03 5.32
C LEU A 83 3.95 -10.48 6.62
N ILE A 84 3.51 -9.53 7.45
CA ILE A 84 2.81 -9.84 8.71
C ILE A 84 1.55 -10.65 8.43
N LEU A 85 0.74 -10.23 7.45
CA LEU A 85 -0.46 -10.97 7.04
C LEU A 85 -0.12 -12.36 6.48
N SER A 86 1.03 -12.51 5.81
CA SER A 86 1.51 -13.81 5.29
C SER A 86 1.84 -14.82 6.39
N LEU A 87 2.04 -14.37 7.63
CA LEU A 87 2.23 -15.27 8.79
C LEU A 87 0.90 -15.88 9.28
N ILE A 88 -0.22 -15.21 9.02
CA ILE A 88 -1.55 -15.58 9.52
C ILE A 88 -2.40 -16.19 8.40
N ARG A 89 -2.21 -15.73 7.16
CA ARG A 89 -3.01 -16.09 5.98
C ARG A 89 -2.10 -16.49 4.82
N PRO A 90 -2.56 -17.33 3.87
CA PRO A 90 -1.80 -17.75 2.70
C PRO A 90 -1.73 -16.66 1.61
N VAL A 91 -1.35 -15.43 2.00
CA VAL A 91 -1.22 -14.25 1.12
C VAL A 91 0.20 -14.03 0.62
N LEU A 92 1.12 -14.96 0.90
CA LEU A 92 2.51 -14.87 0.45
C LEU A 92 2.69 -14.54 -1.05
N PRO A 93 1.86 -15.05 -1.99
CA PRO A 93 1.95 -14.65 -3.40
C PRO A 93 1.73 -13.14 -3.65
N LEU A 94 1.01 -12.42 -2.78
CA LEU A 94 0.86 -10.96 -2.90
C LEU A 94 2.18 -10.23 -2.74
N ASN A 95 3.12 -10.78 -1.97
CA ASN A 95 4.45 -10.19 -1.83
C ASN A 95 5.24 -10.21 -3.14
N LEU A 96 4.89 -11.05 -4.11
CA LEU A 96 5.48 -11.01 -5.44
C LEU A 96 5.19 -9.68 -6.15
N ILE A 97 4.04 -9.05 -5.86
CA ILE A 97 3.73 -7.70 -6.32
C ILE A 97 4.17 -6.66 -5.29
N GLY A 98 4.11 -6.97 -4.00
CA GLY A 98 4.53 -6.06 -2.94
C GLY A 98 6.01 -5.68 -3.00
N THR A 99 6.89 -6.65 -3.32
CA THR A 99 8.34 -6.43 -3.43
C THR A 99 8.74 -5.42 -4.52
N PRO A 100 8.28 -5.52 -5.79
CA PRO A 100 8.60 -4.51 -6.79
C PRO A 100 7.94 -3.16 -6.49
N VAL A 101 6.77 -3.12 -5.85
CA VAL A 101 6.16 -1.85 -5.42
C VAL A 101 7.02 -1.16 -4.37
N ALA A 102 7.53 -1.88 -3.37
CA ALA A 102 8.45 -1.34 -2.37
C ALA A 102 9.79 -0.88 -2.97
N ALA A 103 10.34 -1.66 -3.91
CA ALA A 103 11.56 -1.29 -4.62
C ALA A 103 11.37 -0.02 -5.47
N PHE A 104 10.24 0.08 -6.17
CA PHE A 104 9.91 1.25 -6.97
C PHE A 104 9.69 2.50 -6.11
N GLY A 105 8.99 2.37 -4.98
CA GLY A 105 8.82 3.47 -4.04
C GLY A 105 10.15 3.96 -3.46
N LEU A 106 11.07 3.05 -3.11
CA LEU A 106 12.42 3.38 -2.67
C LEU A 106 13.20 4.16 -3.74
N ILE A 107 13.14 3.74 -5.00
CA ILE A 107 13.79 4.44 -6.11
C ILE A 107 13.21 5.85 -6.26
N LEU A 108 11.88 5.98 -6.21
CA LEU A 108 11.24 7.28 -6.34
C LEU A 108 11.62 8.22 -5.19
N GLY A 109 11.57 7.74 -3.94
CA GLY A 109 12.01 8.49 -2.77
C GLY A 109 13.45 8.97 -2.93
N PHE A 110 14.37 8.06 -3.20
CA PHE A 110 15.79 8.39 -3.29
C PHE A 110 16.13 9.35 -4.44
N VAL A 111 15.48 9.23 -5.60
CA VAL A 111 15.83 10.01 -6.80
C VAL A 111 15.15 11.38 -6.83
N TYR A 112 13.90 11.48 -6.34
CA TYR A 112 13.07 12.66 -6.55
C TYR A 112 12.70 13.42 -5.28
N SER A 113 12.97 12.87 -4.09
CA SER A 113 12.67 13.57 -2.83
C SER A 113 13.43 14.89 -2.75
N LYS A 114 12.70 15.95 -2.44
CA LYS A 114 13.27 17.29 -2.26
C LYS A 114 13.34 17.63 -0.77
N PRO A 115 14.43 18.26 -0.31
CA PRO A 115 14.58 18.63 1.10
C PRO A 115 13.77 19.86 1.51
N ASN A 116 12.89 20.43 0.67
CA ASN A 116 12.36 21.78 0.89
C ASN A 116 10.94 21.86 1.48
N GLN A 117 10.35 20.74 1.89
CA GLN A 117 9.00 20.72 2.48
C GLN A 117 9.00 20.18 3.91
N PHE A 118 9.09 21.08 4.87
CA PHE A 118 9.07 20.77 6.30
C PHE A 118 7.68 21.05 6.88
N ILE A 119 7.24 20.20 7.81
CA ILE A 119 6.15 20.55 8.73
C ILE A 119 6.82 20.89 10.07
N GLU A 120 6.80 22.17 10.45
CA GLU A 120 7.42 22.66 11.70
C GLU A 120 6.66 22.25 12.97
N MET A 121 5.46 21.67 12.84
CA MET A 121 4.56 21.43 13.97
C MET A 121 4.32 19.94 14.22
N HIS A 122 5.11 19.38 15.13
CA HIS A 122 5.08 17.98 15.54
C HIS A 122 4.12 17.82 16.72
N SER A 123 2.83 17.59 16.43
CA SER A 123 1.89 17.13 17.45
C SER A 123 1.77 15.61 17.34
N LEU A 124 1.89 14.89 18.45
CA LEU A 124 1.81 13.42 18.48
C LEU A 124 0.54 12.89 17.78
N GLY A 125 -0.57 13.64 17.86
CA GLY A 125 -1.79 13.24 17.20
C GLY A 125 -1.81 13.45 15.68
N LEU A 126 -1.07 14.44 15.15
CA LEU A 126 -0.88 14.58 13.69
C LEU A 126 -0.07 13.41 13.15
N ASP A 127 1.01 13.02 13.83
CA ASP A 127 1.85 11.88 13.41
C ASP A 127 1.04 10.58 13.43
N LEU A 128 0.26 10.33 14.48
CA LEU A 128 -0.62 9.17 14.57
C LEU A 128 -1.67 9.17 13.46
N HIS A 129 -2.29 10.32 13.17
CA HIS A 129 -3.23 10.44 12.06
C HIS A 129 -2.58 10.12 10.71
N ILE A 130 -1.36 10.62 10.46
CA ILE A 130 -0.60 10.34 9.24
C ILE A 130 -0.27 8.85 9.15
N ILE A 131 0.29 8.24 10.20
CA ILE A 131 0.66 6.82 10.20
C ILE A 131 -0.58 5.93 9.97
N LEU A 132 -1.70 6.22 10.64
CA LEU A 132 -2.97 5.50 10.45
C LEU A 132 -3.50 5.66 9.01
N SER A 133 -3.45 6.88 8.47
CA SER A 133 -3.89 7.17 7.11
C SER A 133 -3.06 6.43 6.05
N LEU A 134 -1.74 6.45 6.19
CA LEU A 134 -0.82 5.74 5.29
C LEU A 134 -0.96 4.22 5.43
N SER A 135 -1.22 3.73 6.65
CA SER A 135 -1.50 2.31 6.90
C SER A 135 -2.79 1.87 6.23
N ALA A 136 -3.86 2.65 6.36
CA ALA A 136 -5.12 2.40 5.65
C ALA A 136 -4.90 2.37 4.13
N TYR A 137 -4.17 3.37 3.62
CA TYR A 137 -3.85 3.46 2.19
C TYR A 137 -3.09 2.24 1.69
N ALA A 138 -2.05 1.80 2.40
CA ALA A 138 -1.24 0.65 2.04
C ALA A 138 -2.07 -0.65 1.99
N VAL A 139 -2.91 -0.89 3.00
CA VAL A 139 -3.78 -2.08 3.04
C VAL A 139 -4.84 -2.04 1.94
N LEU A 140 -5.47 -0.89 1.70
CA LEU A 140 -6.49 -0.75 0.66
C LEU A 140 -5.90 -0.78 -0.76
N LEU A 141 -4.66 -0.33 -0.95
CA LEU A 141 -3.89 -0.54 -2.18
C LEU A 141 -3.67 -2.03 -2.42
N MET A 142 -3.26 -2.76 -1.38
CA MET A 142 -3.08 -4.21 -1.45
C MET A 142 -4.40 -4.93 -1.79
N ALA A 143 -5.52 -4.52 -1.17
CA ALA A 143 -6.86 -5.01 -1.50
C ALA A 143 -7.22 -4.74 -2.97
N THR A 144 -6.81 -3.58 -3.51
CA THR A 144 -7.06 -3.20 -4.90
C THR A 144 -6.25 -4.02 -5.88
N ILE A 145 -4.96 -4.22 -5.62
CA ILE A 145 -4.10 -5.12 -6.39
C ILE A 145 -4.72 -6.53 -6.40
N HIS A 146 -5.17 -7.00 -5.23
CA HIS A 146 -5.82 -8.31 -5.09
C HIS A 146 -7.16 -8.40 -5.84
N ALA A 147 -7.97 -7.34 -5.82
CA ALA A 147 -9.19 -7.24 -6.60
C ALA A 147 -8.94 -7.29 -8.12
N VAL A 148 -7.84 -6.70 -8.59
CA VAL A 148 -7.41 -6.77 -10.00
C VAL A 148 -6.99 -8.21 -10.37
N LEU A 149 -6.26 -8.91 -9.50
CA LEU A 149 -5.94 -10.32 -9.70
C LEU A 149 -7.21 -11.20 -9.78
N LEU A 150 -8.16 -10.98 -8.86
CA LEU A 150 -9.47 -11.63 -8.88
C LEU A 150 -10.24 -11.34 -10.18
N TRP A 151 -10.14 -10.13 -10.72
CA TRP A 151 -10.76 -9.78 -12.01
C TRP A 151 -10.17 -10.56 -13.17
N PHE A 152 -8.84 -10.70 -13.24
CA PHE A 152 -8.19 -11.54 -14.24
C PHE A 152 -8.63 -13.00 -14.11
N GLN A 153 -8.70 -13.53 -12.87
CA GLN A 153 -9.16 -14.90 -12.62
C GLN A 153 -10.63 -15.11 -13.04
N ASP A 154 -11.55 -14.19 -12.69
CA ASP A 154 -12.96 -14.24 -13.12
C ASP A 154 -13.10 -14.23 -14.64
N ARG A 155 -12.29 -13.39 -15.33
CA ARG A 155 -12.30 -13.29 -16.79
C ARG A 155 -11.84 -14.58 -17.45
N GLU A 156 -10.78 -15.21 -16.95
CA GLU A 156 -10.25 -16.48 -17.46
C GLU A 156 -11.25 -17.63 -17.30
N LEU A 157 -11.91 -17.71 -16.14
CA LEU A 157 -12.93 -18.73 -15.84
C LEU A 157 -14.14 -18.60 -16.76
N LYS A 158 -14.64 -17.37 -16.97
CA LYS A 158 -15.83 -17.12 -17.80
C LYS A 158 -15.58 -17.28 -19.30
N LYS A 159 -14.41 -16.86 -19.79
CA LYS A 159 -14.10 -16.91 -21.23
C LYS A 159 -13.58 -18.27 -21.71
N LYS A 160 -13.49 -19.28 -20.83
CA LYS A 160 -12.93 -20.62 -21.12
C LYS A 160 -11.63 -20.53 -21.93
N GLN A 161 -10.75 -19.58 -21.60
CA GLN A 161 -9.57 -19.31 -22.41
C GLN A 161 -8.68 -20.56 -22.54
N LYS A 162 -8.04 -20.73 -23.70
CA LYS A 162 -7.15 -21.87 -23.98
C LYS A 162 -5.90 -21.88 -23.08
N LYS A 163 -5.42 -20.72 -22.61
CA LYS A 163 -4.26 -20.57 -21.72
C LYS A 163 -4.66 -19.97 -20.37
N ARG A 164 -5.04 -20.82 -19.42
CA ARG A 164 -5.50 -20.42 -18.07
C ARG A 164 -4.35 -20.15 -17.09
N ILE A 165 -3.49 -19.19 -17.42
CA ILE A 165 -2.27 -18.90 -16.64
C ILE A 165 -2.64 -18.54 -15.18
N TRP A 166 -3.51 -17.55 -14.99
CA TRP A 166 -3.91 -17.07 -13.66
C TRP A 166 -4.69 -18.09 -12.83
N VAL A 167 -5.58 -18.86 -13.46
CA VAL A 167 -6.36 -19.90 -12.74
C VAL A 167 -5.46 -21.05 -12.28
N ASN A 168 -4.40 -21.37 -13.02
CA ASN A 168 -3.50 -22.46 -12.69
C ASN A 168 -2.42 -22.07 -11.67
N LEU A 169 -2.11 -20.77 -11.56
CA LEU A 169 -1.08 -20.22 -10.67
C LEU A 169 -1.64 -19.73 -9.33
N LEU A 170 -2.88 -19.22 -9.32
CA LEU A 170 -3.49 -18.65 -8.12
C LEU A 170 -4.31 -19.69 -7.33
N PRO A 171 -4.48 -19.49 -6.01
CA PRO A 171 -5.40 -20.27 -5.20
C PRO A 171 -6.85 -20.23 -5.71
N PRO A 172 -7.74 -21.12 -5.21
CA PRO A 172 -9.15 -21.13 -5.57
C PRO A 172 -9.80 -19.76 -5.41
N PHE A 173 -10.69 -19.41 -6.34
CA PHE A 173 -11.34 -18.10 -6.40
C PHE A 173 -12.00 -17.69 -5.08
N GLN A 174 -12.65 -18.63 -4.39
CA GLN A 174 -13.31 -18.40 -3.11
C GLN A 174 -12.32 -18.00 -1.98
N VAL A 175 -11.12 -18.59 -1.97
CA VAL A 175 -10.08 -18.25 -1.00
C VAL A 175 -9.53 -16.85 -1.27
N MET A 176 -9.32 -16.51 -2.54
CA MET A 176 -8.92 -15.17 -2.94
C MET A 176 -10.00 -14.14 -2.54
N GLU A 177 -11.27 -14.47 -2.70
CA GLU A 177 -12.39 -13.62 -2.26
C GLU A 177 -12.42 -13.37 -0.75
N SER A 178 -12.25 -14.41 0.07
CA SER A 178 -12.21 -14.21 1.52
C SER A 178 -11.04 -13.33 1.94
N LEU A 179 -9.88 -13.50 1.29
CA LEU A 179 -8.71 -12.65 1.54
C LEU A 179 -8.94 -11.20 1.11
N LEU A 180 -9.71 -10.96 0.05
CA LEU A 180 -10.10 -9.61 -0.35
C LEU A 180 -10.90 -8.93 0.77
N PHE A 181 -11.89 -9.63 1.34
CA PHE A 181 -12.70 -9.06 2.41
C PHE A 181 -11.92 -8.88 3.72
N ASP A 182 -11.01 -9.80 4.06
CA ASP A 182 -10.09 -9.61 5.18
C ASP A 182 -9.29 -8.29 5.02
N LEU A 183 -8.70 -8.06 3.83
CA LEU A 183 -7.97 -6.82 3.54
C LEU A 183 -8.87 -5.57 3.59
N ILE A 184 -10.09 -5.64 3.04
CA ILE A 184 -11.03 -4.52 3.08
C ILE A 184 -11.45 -4.20 4.51
N ILE A 185 -11.71 -5.20 5.35
CA ILE A 185 -12.06 -5.00 6.76
C ILE A 185 -10.91 -4.33 7.50
N THR A 186 -9.67 -4.83 7.34
CA THR A 186 -8.49 -4.24 7.97
C THR A 186 -8.27 -2.80 7.50
N GLY A 187 -8.32 -2.56 6.18
CA GLY A 187 -8.13 -1.22 5.61
C GLY A 187 -9.23 -0.24 6.02
N PHE A 188 -10.49 -0.70 6.07
CA PHE A 188 -11.63 0.10 6.51
C PHE A 188 -11.55 0.46 8.00
N ALA A 189 -11.12 -0.47 8.85
CA ALA A 189 -10.91 -0.20 10.27
C ALA A 189 -9.81 0.86 10.48
N LEU A 190 -8.67 0.72 9.77
CA LEU A 190 -7.60 1.72 9.79
C LEU A 190 -8.06 3.08 9.27
N LEU A 191 -8.82 3.11 8.16
CA LEU A 191 -9.37 4.34 7.59
C LEU A 191 -10.34 5.03 8.57
N THR A 192 -11.18 4.25 9.24
CA THR A 192 -12.11 4.77 10.26
C THR A 192 -11.34 5.37 11.44
N ALA A 193 -10.32 4.66 11.95
CA ALA A 193 -9.46 5.18 13.01
C ALA A 193 -8.77 6.48 12.56
N ALA A 194 -8.19 6.51 11.36
CA ALA A 194 -7.54 7.69 10.81
C ALA A 194 -8.48 8.89 10.74
N LEU A 195 -9.71 8.72 10.23
CA LEU A 195 -10.71 9.79 10.15
C LEU A 195 -11.14 10.28 11.53
N LEU A 196 -11.37 9.38 12.49
CA LEU A 196 -11.72 9.75 13.87
C LEU A 196 -10.59 10.52 14.55
N PHE A 197 -9.36 10.00 14.52
CA PHE A 197 -8.21 10.69 15.10
C PHE A 197 -7.96 12.05 14.44
N GLY A 198 -8.11 12.13 13.11
CA GLY A 198 -7.98 13.39 12.38
C GLY A 198 -9.01 14.43 12.81
N PHE A 199 -10.27 14.01 12.97
CA PHE A 199 -11.35 14.88 13.42
C PHE A 199 -11.13 15.45 14.83
N PHE A 200 -10.55 14.68 15.75
CA PHE A 200 -10.31 15.13 17.12
C PHE A 200 -9.01 15.92 17.32
N THR A 201 -8.01 15.73 16.44
CA THR A 201 -6.66 16.28 16.70
C THR A 201 -6.27 17.42 15.75
N ILE A 202 -6.88 17.51 14.57
CA ILE A 202 -6.50 18.53 13.58
C ILE A 202 -7.48 19.70 13.69
N ASP A 203 -6.99 20.82 14.22
CA ASP A 203 -7.68 22.10 14.19
C ASP A 203 -7.95 22.51 12.73
N ASN A 204 -9.20 22.83 12.41
CA ASN A 204 -9.67 23.10 11.04
C ASN A 204 -9.50 21.93 10.05
N PHE A 205 -9.99 20.74 10.39
CA PHE A 205 -10.05 19.56 9.51
C PHE A 205 -10.74 19.81 8.14
N PHE A 206 -11.54 20.87 8.05
CA PHE A 206 -12.24 21.35 6.84
C PHE A 206 -11.66 22.64 6.25
N ALA A 207 -10.47 23.07 6.66
CA ALA A 207 -9.78 24.18 6.02
C ALA A 207 -9.67 23.94 4.50
N GLN A 208 -9.75 25.01 3.70
CA GLN A 208 -9.95 24.94 2.25
C GLN A 208 -8.91 24.09 1.49
N HIS A 209 -7.68 23.97 2.01
CA HIS A 209 -6.62 23.11 1.45
C HIS A 209 -6.71 21.62 1.83
N LEU A 210 -7.43 21.28 2.91
CA LEU A 210 -7.64 19.91 3.39
C LEU A 210 -9.02 19.36 3.02
N ALA A 211 -10.02 20.22 2.80
CA ALA A 211 -11.41 19.84 2.56
C ALA A 211 -11.58 18.83 1.41
N HIS A 212 -10.86 19.00 0.30
CA HIS A 212 -10.95 18.07 -0.83
C HIS A 212 -10.34 16.70 -0.49
N LYS A 213 -9.21 16.65 0.22
CA LYS A 213 -8.59 15.39 0.68
C LYS A 213 -9.55 14.62 1.58
N THR A 214 -10.13 15.32 2.55
CA THR A 214 -11.08 14.76 3.52
C THR A 214 -12.36 14.28 2.82
N ALA A 215 -12.91 15.05 1.87
CA ALA A 215 -14.10 14.66 1.13
C ALA A 215 -13.91 13.35 0.35
N PHE A 216 -12.80 13.21 -0.39
CA PHE A 216 -12.50 11.96 -1.11
C PHE A 216 -12.33 10.77 -0.17
N SER A 217 -11.68 10.95 0.97
CA SER A 217 -11.53 9.91 2.00
C SER A 217 -12.88 9.51 2.61
N ILE A 218 -13.78 10.46 2.88
CA ILE A 218 -15.13 10.18 3.39
C ILE A 218 -15.97 9.44 2.36
N ILE A 219 -15.94 9.84 1.08
CA ILE A 219 -16.66 9.13 0.00
C ILE A 219 -16.12 7.70 -0.14
N SER A 220 -14.80 7.54 -0.12
CA SER A 220 -14.15 6.23 -0.13
C SER A 220 -14.57 5.38 1.08
N TRP A 221 -14.62 5.97 2.27
CA TRP A 221 -15.12 5.33 3.49
C TRP A 221 -16.56 4.83 3.33
N PHE A 222 -17.48 5.66 2.81
CA PHE A 222 -18.85 5.23 2.52
C PHE A 222 -18.92 4.09 1.49
N LEU A 223 -18.09 4.11 0.44
CA LEU A 223 -18.04 3.03 -0.54
C LEU A 223 -17.58 1.70 0.07
N TYR A 224 -16.53 1.71 0.90
CA TYR A 224 -16.07 0.51 1.60
C TYR A 224 -17.08 0.04 2.64
N GLY A 225 -17.70 0.95 3.40
CA GLY A 225 -18.77 0.62 4.33
C GLY A 225 -19.99 0.00 3.62
N ALA A 226 -20.42 0.58 2.51
CA ALA A 226 -21.50 0.03 1.68
C ALA A 226 -21.13 -1.34 1.09
N LEU A 227 -19.88 -1.55 0.69
CA LEU A 227 -19.40 -2.85 0.23
C LEU A 227 -19.44 -3.91 1.35
N LEU A 228 -19.00 -3.57 2.57
CA LEU A 228 -19.01 -4.47 3.72
C LEU A 228 -20.44 -4.83 4.15
N ILE A 229 -21.34 -3.84 4.25
CA ILE A 229 -22.77 -4.06 4.51
C ILE A 229 -23.40 -4.88 3.38
N GLY A 230 -23.06 -4.55 2.13
CA GLY A 230 -23.41 -5.25 0.90
C GLY A 230 -23.06 -6.73 0.95
N HIS A 231 -21.86 -7.04 1.42
CA HIS A 231 -21.37 -8.40 1.59
C HIS A 231 -22.16 -9.17 2.66
N TYR A 232 -22.34 -8.57 3.84
CA TYR A 232 -23.00 -9.25 4.96
C TYR A 232 -24.50 -9.43 4.76
N LYS A 233 -25.21 -8.40 4.30
CA LYS A 233 -26.68 -8.44 4.16
C LYS A 233 -27.16 -8.99 2.82
N PHE A 234 -26.45 -8.69 1.73
CA PHE A 234 -26.92 -8.99 0.37
C PHE A 234 -26.00 -9.98 -0.37
N GLY A 235 -25.00 -10.54 0.30
CA GLY A 235 -24.08 -11.51 -0.30
C GLY A 235 -23.26 -10.94 -1.45
N TRP A 236 -22.96 -9.64 -1.48
CA TRP A 236 -22.17 -9.05 -2.57
C TRP A 236 -20.79 -9.70 -2.66
N ARG A 237 -20.51 -10.24 -3.85
CA ARG A 237 -19.29 -10.99 -4.18
C ARG A 237 -18.87 -10.75 -5.63
N GLY A 238 -17.68 -11.17 -5.97
CA GLY A 238 -17.10 -11.21 -7.31
C GLY A 238 -16.96 -9.84 -7.92
N ARG A 239 -17.56 -9.63 -9.08
CA ARG A 239 -17.46 -8.37 -9.84
C ARG A 239 -17.94 -7.15 -9.07
N LYS A 240 -18.95 -7.28 -8.21
CA LYS A 240 -19.42 -6.16 -7.38
C LYS A 240 -18.33 -5.76 -6.39
N ALA A 241 -17.77 -6.72 -5.65
CA ALA A 241 -16.68 -6.47 -4.72
C ALA A 241 -15.48 -5.83 -5.40
N ILE A 242 -15.02 -6.40 -6.52
CA ILE A 242 -13.91 -5.87 -7.31
C ILE A 242 -14.13 -4.41 -7.72
N ARG A 243 -15.30 -4.07 -8.27
CA ARG A 243 -15.60 -2.71 -8.74
C ARG A 243 -15.63 -1.70 -7.59
N PHE A 244 -16.27 -2.06 -6.48
CA PHE A 244 -16.33 -1.17 -5.31
C PHE A 244 -14.93 -0.98 -4.71
N THR A 245 -14.12 -2.02 -4.59
CA THR A 245 -12.74 -1.92 -4.07
C THR A 245 -11.89 -1.00 -4.92
N ILE A 246 -11.90 -1.19 -6.26
CA ILE A 246 -11.11 -0.37 -7.18
C ILE A 246 -11.60 1.09 -7.16
N THR A 247 -12.93 1.31 -7.20
CA THR A 247 -13.50 2.67 -7.21
C THR A 247 -13.20 3.41 -5.91
N GLY A 248 -13.36 2.73 -4.76
CA GLY A 248 -13.04 3.28 -3.45
C GLY A 248 -11.57 3.69 -3.34
N PHE A 249 -10.66 2.84 -3.83
CA PHE A 249 -9.23 3.14 -3.78
C PHE A 249 -8.83 4.27 -4.74
N ILE A 250 -9.39 4.32 -5.95
CA ILE A 250 -9.12 5.41 -6.89
C ILE A 250 -9.51 6.76 -6.28
N LEU A 251 -10.68 6.84 -5.62
CA LEU A 251 -11.09 8.05 -4.91
C LEU A 251 -10.11 8.43 -3.80
N LEU A 252 -9.67 7.44 -3.00
CA LEU A 252 -8.68 7.66 -1.95
C LEU A 252 -7.33 8.15 -2.52
N ALA A 253 -6.88 7.55 -3.63
CA ALA A 253 -5.64 7.92 -4.33
C ALA A 253 -5.70 9.34 -4.90
N ILE A 254 -6.83 9.75 -5.46
CA ILE A 254 -7.05 11.13 -5.91
C ILE A 254 -7.01 12.10 -4.72
N GLY A 255 -7.64 11.71 -3.61
CA GLY A 255 -7.62 12.49 -2.37
C GLY A 255 -6.20 12.71 -1.86
N PHE A 256 -5.39 11.65 -1.76
CA PHE A 256 -4.05 11.71 -1.18
C PHE A 256 -2.98 12.20 -2.16
N ILE A 257 -2.78 11.50 -3.28
CA ILE A 257 -1.72 11.80 -4.27
C ILE A 257 -2.14 12.96 -5.16
N GLY A 258 -3.39 12.95 -5.66
CA GLY A 258 -3.85 13.94 -6.63
C GLY A 258 -3.74 15.38 -6.12
N SER A 259 -4.14 15.62 -4.88
CA SER A 259 -4.10 16.96 -4.28
C SER A 259 -2.66 17.46 -4.02
N LYS A 260 -1.78 16.63 -3.47
CA LYS A 260 -0.37 17.01 -3.23
C LYS A 260 0.44 17.10 -4.52
N PHE A 261 0.22 16.18 -5.47
CA PHE A 261 0.88 16.19 -6.78
C PHE A 261 0.51 17.44 -7.59
N VAL A 262 -0.76 17.85 -7.61
CA VAL A 262 -1.17 19.09 -8.28
C VAL A 262 -0.53 20.31 -7.62
N LEU A 263 -0.49 20.37 -6.29
CA LEU A 263 0.10 21.49 -5.56
C LEU A 263 1.62 21.57 -5.81
N GLU A 264 2.34 20.46 -5.70
CA GLU A 264 3.80 20.43 -5.75
C GLU A 264 4.36 20.45 -7.18
N MET A 265 3.76 19.69 -8.11
CA MET A 265 4.28 19.54 -9.47
C MET A 265 3.68 20.53 -10.47
N ILE A 266 2.40 20.89 -10.31
CA ILE A 266 1.71 21.78 -11.26
C ILE A 266 1.73 23.23 -10.77
N LEU A 267 1.53 23.46 -9.46
CA LEU A 267 1.46 24.80 -8.89
C LEU A 267 2.78 25.26 -8.25
N GLY A 268 3.75 24.36 -8.05
CA GLY A 268 5.07 24.66 -7.49
C GLY A 268 5.03 25.19 -6.05
N ARG A 269 4.03 24.79 -5.27
CA ARG A 269 3.81 25.21 -3.88
C ARG A 269 3.84 24.02 -2.93
#